data_AF-A0A349HJP5-F1
#
_entry.id   AF-A0A349HJP5-F1
#
_cell.length_a   1.000
_cell.length_b   1.000
_cell.length_c   1.000
_cell.angle_alpha   90.00
_cell.angle_beta   90.00
_cell.angle_gamma   90.00
#
_symmetry.space_group_name_H-M   'P 1'
#
loop_
_entity.id
_entity.type
_entity.pdbx_description
1 polymer ?
#
loop_
_entity_poly.entity_id
_entity_poly.type
_entity_poly.pdbx_seq_one_letter_code
_entity_poly.pdbx_strand_id
1 'polypeptide(L)' 'MSETVLNKAKWDTLLAKVSAGLMVRTDSREVREGDVFVAISGPLRDGADFVPQALKNGAAYVVCEKEIETGSAELIT' A
#
# COMPACT_ATOMS: atom_id res chain seq x y z
N MET A 1 2.64 23.85 -4.08
CA MET A 1 3.13 22.57 -4.63
C MET A 1 1.92 21.68 -4.79
N SER A 2 1.58 21.27 -6.02
CA SER A 2 0.34 20.56 -6.37
C SER A 2 0.37 19.08 -5.96
N GLU A 3 -0.77 18.52 -5.54
CA GLU A 3 -0.96 17.11 -5.13
C GLU A 3 -0.37 16.09 -6.11
N THR A 4 -0.47 16.36 -7.42
CA THR A 4 0.08 15.51 -8.49
C THR A 4 1.59 15.29 -8.38
N VAL A 5 2.34 16.28 -7.89
CA VAL A 5 3.80 16.17 -7.75
C VAL A 5 4.16 15.30 -6.54
N LEU A 6 3.37 15.38 -5.47
CA LEU A 6 3.60 14.64 -4.24
C LEU A 6 3.36 13.13 -4.43
N ASN A 7 2.28 12.75 -5.13
CA ASN A 7 2.02 11.34 -5.43
C ASN A 7 3.09 10.74 -6.34
N LYS A 8 3.57 11.50 -7.33
CA LYS A 8 4.66 11.02 -8.19
C LYS A 8 5.92 10.68 -7.39
N ALA A 9 6.30 11.51 -6.42
CA ALA A 9 7.49 11.26 -5.59
C ALA A 9 7.34 10.02 -4.69
N LYS A 10 6.14 9.80 -4.13
CA LYS A 10 5.83 8.57 -3.37
C LYS A 10 5.95 7.33 -4.25
N TRP A 11 5.40 7.38 -5.47
CA TRP A 11 5.49 6.30 -6.45
C TRP A 11 6.93 5.99 -6.85
N ASP A 12 7.74 7.00 -7.18
CA ASP A 12 9.17 6.83 -7.48
C ASP A 12 9.90 6.14 -6.32
N THR A 13 9.61 6.53 -5.08
CA THR A 13 10.21 5.93 -3.87
C THR A 13 9.77 4.47 -3.68
N LEU A 14 8.49 4.15 -3.87
CA LEU A 14 7.98 2.78 -3.80
C LEU A 14 8.64 1.91 -4.86
N LEU A 15 8.70 2.38 -6.11
CA LEU A 15 9.32 1.64 -7.23
C LEU A 15 10.80 1.36 -6.97
N ALA A 16 11.54 2.32 -6.40
CA ALA A 16 12.93 2.11 -5.99
C ALA A 16 13.04 1.01 -4.91
N LYS A 17 12.12 0.94 -3.95
CA LYS A 17 12.13 -0.10 -2.91
C LYS A 17 11.74 -1.47 -3.45
N VAL A 18 10.69 -1.54 -4.28
CA VAL A 18 10.25 -2.78 -4.93
C VAL A 18 11.35 -3.34 -5.84
N SER A 19 12.02 -2.48 -6.61
CA SER A 19 13.19 -2.90 -7.42
C SER A 19 14.40 -3.33 -6.57
N ALA A 20 14.53 -2.82 -5.34
CA ALA A 20 15.52 -3.28 -4.37
C ALA A 20 15.14 -4.59 -3.65
N GLY A 21 13.96 -5.15 -3.92
CA GLY A 21 13.52 -6.44 -3.36
C GLY A 21 12.38 -6.35 -2.33
N LEU A 22 11.73 -5.19 -2.18
CA LEU A 22 10.55 -5.06 -1.34
C LEU A 22 9.41 -5.92 -1.91
N MET A 23 8.86 -6.82 -1.09
CA MET A 23 7.86 -7.77 -1.55
C MET A 23 6.49 -7.11 -1.65
N VAL A 24 5.80 -7.37 -2.77
CA VAL A 24 4.45 -6.88 -3.03
C VAL A 24 3.45 -8.01 -2.78
N ARG A 25 2.42 -7.72 -1.98
CA ARG A 25 1.36 -8.65 -1.60
C ARG A 25 0.00 -8.05 -1.92
N THR A 26 -0.87 -8.85 -2.51
CA THR A 26 -2.28 -8.52 -2.74
C THR A 26 -3.21 -9.26 -1.77
N ASP A 27 -2.71 -10.29 -1.10
CA ASP A 27 -3.42 -11.01 -0.04
C ASP A 27 -2.92 -10.52 1.32
N SER A 28 -3.80 -9.88 2.10
CA SER A 28 -3.46 -9.32 3.40
C SER A 28 -2.99 -10.38 4.39
N ARG A 29 -3.33 -11.66 4.18
CA ARG A 29 -2.91 -12.79 5.03
C ARG A 29 -1.45 -13.19 4.80
N GLU A 30 -0.89 -12.86 3.65
CA GLU A 30 0.51 -13.15 3.32
C GLU A 30 1.46 -11.99 3.62
N VAL A 31 0.91 -10.82 3.95
CA VAL A 31 1.68 -9.64 4.33
C VAL A 31 2.59 -9.97 5.51
N ARG A 32 3.82 -9.49 5.42
CA ARG A 32 4.81 -9.53 6.50
C ARG A 32 5.31 -8.13 6.81
N GLU A 33 6.06 -8.04 7.90
CA GLU A 33 6.71 -6.80 8.29
C GLU A 33 7.58 -6.25 7.16
N GLY A 34 7.30 -5.02 6.74
CA GLY A 34 7.99 -4.34 5.64
C GLY A 34 7.36 -4.51 4.26
N ASP A 35 6.41 -5.45 4.07
CA ASP A 35 5.82 -5.70 2.76
C ASP A 35 4.94 -4.53 2.28
N VAL A 36 4.74 -4.47 0.97
CA VAL A 36 3.76 -3.59 0.31
C VAL A 36 2.44 -4.34 0.20
N PHE A 37 1.36 -3.78 0.71
CA PHE A 37 0.02 -4.28 0.47
C PHE A 37 -0.67 -3.48 -0.63
N VAL A 38 -1.19 -4.17 -1.65
CA VAL A 38 -1.96 -3.55 -2.74
C VAL A 38 -3.43 -3.88 -2.56
N ALA A 39 -4.20 -2.86 -2.17
CA ALA A 39 -5.64 -2.91 -2.03
C ALA A 39 -6.30 -2.75 -3.42
N ILE A 40 -6.54 -3.88 -4.08
CA ILE A 40 -7.22 -3.92 -5.38
C ILE A 40 -8.73 -3.87 -5.15
N SER A 41 -9.39 -2.82 -5.64
CA SER A 41 -10.86 -2.71 -5.64
C SER A 41 -11.47 -3.70 -6.62
N GLY A 42 -12.24 -4.67 -6.12
CA GLY A 42 -12.96 -5.65 -6.93
C GLY A 42 -14.48 -5.44 -6.89
N PRO A 43 -15.23 -6.06 -7.84
CA PRO A 43 -16.69 -5.96 -7.89
C PRO A 43 -17.40 -6.67 -6.73
N LEU A 44 -16.74 -7.65 -6.10
CA LEU A 44 -17.30 -8.44 -4.99
C LEU A 44 -16.86 -7.93 -3.61
N ARG A 45 -15.63 -7.41 -3.49
CA ARG A 45 -15.04 -6.91 -2.25
C ARG A 45 -14.06 -5.78 -2.56
N ASP A 46 -14.04 -4.79 -1.69
CA ASP A 46 -13.09 -3.69 -1.78
C ASP A 46 -11.77 -4.12 -1.12
N GLY A 47 -10.64 -3.89 -1.80
CA GLY A 47 -9.32 -4.16 -1.24
C GLY A 47 -9.04 -3.35 0.03
N ALA A 48 -9.67 -2.18 0.16
CA ALA A 48 -9.55 -1.30 1.31
C ALA A 48 -10.01 -1.96 2.62
N ASP A 49 -10.99 -2.87 2.56
CA ASP A 49 -11.50 -3.60 3.73
C ASP A 49 -10.40 -4.47 4.39
N PHE A 50 -9.37 -4.84 3.63
CA PHE A 50 -8.29 -5.71 4.09
C PHE A 50 -7.05 -4.95 4.57
N VAL A 51 -7.05 -3.62 4.44
CA VAL A 51 -5.92 -2.77 4.85
C VAL A 51 -5.66 -2.87 6.36
N PRO A 52 -6.66 -2.83 7.26
CA PRO A 52 -6.41 -2.99 8.69
C PRO A 52 -5.69 -4.31 9.03
N GLN A 53 -6.02 -5.39 8.31
CA GLN A 53 -5.37 -6.69 8.49
C GLN A 53 -3.91 -6.67 7.98
N ALA A 54 -3.65 -6.02 6.85
CA ALA A 54 -2.30 -5.86 6.32
C ALA A 54 -1.42 -5.01 7.24
N LEU A 55 -1.95 -3.90 7.78
CA LEU A 55 -1.27 -3.05 8.77
C LEU A 55 -0.91 -3.84 10.02
N LYS A 56 -1.86 -4.63 10.54
CA LYS A 56 -1.63 -5.50 11.71
C LYS A 56 -0.52 -6.53 11.46
N ASN A 57 -0.36 -6.99 10.22
CA ASN A 57 0.68 -7.92 9.82
C ASN A 57 2.04 -7.24 9.53
N GLY A 58 2.10 -5.91 9.62
CA GLY A 58 3.33 -5.13 9.49
C GLY A 58 3.56 -4.54 8.09
N ALA A 59 2.52 -4.38 7.27
CA ALA A 59 2.64 -3.66 6.00
C ALA A 59 3.27 -2.28 6.24
N ALA A 60 4.35 -1.98 5.53
CA ALA A 60 5.00 -0.67 5.58
C ALA A 60 4.42 0.30 4.54
N TYR A 61 3.83 -0.22 3.47
CA TYR A 61 3.23 0.56 2.38
C TYR A 61 1.88 -0.02 2.03
N VAL A 62 0.92 0.86 1.76
CA VAL A 62 -0.41 0.48 1.27
C VAL A 62 -0.68 1.25 -0.01
N VAL A 63 -0.91 0.51 -1.10
CA VAL A 63 -1.36 1.08 -2.36
C VAL A 63 -2.86 0.92 -2.41
N CYS A 64 -3.61 2.02 -2.43
CA CYS A 64 -5.06 2.01 -2.50
C CYS A 64 -5.53 3.20 -3.34
N GLU A 65 -6.59 3.01 -4.12
CA GLU A 65 -7.18 4.09 -4.92
C GLU A 65 -7.93 5.14 -4.06
N LYS A 66 -8.21 4.80 -2.80
CA LYS A 66 -8.95 5.65 -1.86
C LYS A 66 -8.02 6.16 -0.77
N GLU A 67 -8.26 7.40 -0.34
CA GLU A 67 -7.67 7.90 0.89
C GLU A 67 -8.26 7.17 2.10
N ILE A 68 -7.42 6.41 2.79
CA ILE A 68 -7.78 5.60 3.94
C ILE A 68 -6.75 5.81 5.05
N GLU A 69 -7.17 5.63 6.30
CA GLU A 69 -6.26 5.78 7.43
C GLU A 69 -5.34 4.57 7.54
N THR A 70 -4.06 4.76 7.22
CA THR A 70 -3.04 3.72 7.26
C THR A 70 -2.17 3.77 8.52
N GLY A 71 -2.36 4.78 9.37
CA GLY A 71 -1.63 4.96 10.62
C GLY A 71 -0.11 5.00 10.41
N SER A 72 0.56 3.88 10.67
CA SER A 72 2.02 3.73 10.58
C SER A 72 2.54 3.39 9.18
N ALA A 73 1.68 2.96 8.25
CA ALA A 73 2.09 2.64 6.89
C ALA A 73 1.93 3.84 5.94
N GLU A 74 2.77 3.90 4.92
CA GLU A 74 2.71 4.95 3.91
C GLU A 74 1.62 4.64 2.88
N LEU A 75 0.61 5.52 2.81
CA LEU A 75 -0.45 5.43 1.81
C LEU A 75 0.01 6.03 0.47
N ILE A 76 -0.20 5.24 -0.58
CA ILE A 76 0.09 5.56 -1.97
C ILE A 76 -1.21 5.46 -2.76
N THR A 77 -1.65 6.61 -3.27
CA THR A 77 -2.83 6.78 -4.13
C THR A 77 -2.43 7.12 -5.57
#